data_AF-A0A6P0I5N1-F1
#
_entry.id   AF-A0A6P0I5N1-F1
#
_cell.length_a   1.000
_cell.length_b   1.000
_cell.length_c   1.000
_cell.angle_alpha   90.00
_cell.angle_beta   90.00
_cell.angle_gamma   90.00
#
_symmetry.space_group_name_H-M   'P 1'
#
loop_
_entity.id
_entity.type
_entity.pdbx_description
1 polymer ?
#
loop_
_entity_poly.entity_id
_entity_poly.type
_entity_poly.pdbx_seq_one_letter_code
_entity_poly.pdbx_strand_id
1 'polypeptide(L)'
;MSNLSGKKVEFPEFYQQTYGLSYADEIATLKYGYAMLTIAGADGEVSEAEMNWLINHQRSINVPEEIIEAYKVHTYELQAYYQPEIVCRLLL
;
A
#
# COMPACT_ATOMS: atom_id res chain seq x y z
N MET A 1 -1.74 16.15 -2.74
CA MET A 1 -2.82 15.13 -2.82
C MET A 1 -2.99 14.78 -4.28
N SER A 2 -2.71 13.54 -4.66
CA SER A 2 -2.93 13.04 -6.02
C SER A 2 -4.41 13.13 -6.38
N ASN A 3 -4.72 13.53 -7.62
CA ASN A 3 -6.09 13.54 -8.16
C ASN A 3 -6.55 12.10 -8.46
N LEU A 4 -6.63 11.24 -7.44
CA LEU A 4 -7.18 9.89 -7.63
C LEU A 4 -8.66 9.99 -7.96
N SER A 5 -9.04 9.36 -9.06
CA SER A 5 -10.41 9.45 -9.59
C SER A 5 -11.29 8.27 -9.16
N GLY A 6 -10.73 7.31 -8.41
CA GLY A 6 -11.37 6.04 -8.09
C GLY A 6 -11.50 5.15 -9.31
N LYS A 7 -10.61 5.31 -10.30
CA LYS A 7 -10.64 4.51 -11.52
C LYS A 7 -10.32 3.05 -11.19
N LYS A 8 -10.85 2.16 -12.02
CA LYS A 8 -10.63 0.72 -11.92
C LYS A 8 -9.19 0.36 -12.34
N VAL A 9 -8.53 -0.43 -11.51
CA VAL A 9 -7.25 -1.12 -11.78
C VAL A 9 -7.57 -2.60 -11.98
N GLU A 10 -7.39 -3.07 -13.22
CA GLU A 10 -7.62 -4.48 -13.57
C GLU A 10 -6.40 -5.32 -13.16
N PHE A 11 -6.66 -6.42 -12.47
CA PHE A 11 -5.62 -7.35 -12.05
C PHE A 11 -5.35 -8.40 -13.13
N PRO A 12 -4.12 -8.92 -13.22
CA PRO A 12 -3.81 -10.05 -14.09
C PRO A 12 -4.64 -11.28 -13.73
N GLU A 13 -4.88 -12.16 -14.72
CA GLU A 13 -5.66 -13.40 -14.55
C GLU A 13 -5.19 -14.27 -13.39
N PHE A 14 -3.88 -14.31 -13.13
CA PHE A 14 -3.28 -15.01 -12.00
C PHE A 14 -3.92 -14.64 -10.65
N TYR A 15 -4.26 -13.35 -10.44
CA TYR A 15 -4.88 -12.90 -9.19
C TYR A 15 -6.34 -13.34 -9.08
N GLN A 16 -7.05 -13.43 -10.20
CA GLN A 16 -8.40 -13.99 -10.21
C GLN A 16 -8.37 -15.47 -9.87
N GLN A 17 -7.43 -16.23 -10.44
CA GLN A 17 -7.31 -17.67 -10.19
C GLN A 17 -6.86 -17.98 -8.75
N THR A 18 -5.98 -17.16 -8.18
CA THR A 18 -5.37 -17.41 -6.86
C THR A 18 -6.20 -16.83 -5.72
N TYR A 19 -6.75 -15.62 -5.89
CA TYR A 19 -7.40 -14.85 -4.83
C TYR A 19 -8.87 -14.54 -5.11
N GLY A 20 -9.39 -14.87 -6.30
CA GLY A 20 -10.76 -14.53 -6.71
C GLY A 20 -10.96 -13.03 -6.97
N LEU A 21 -9.87 -12.27 -7.14
CA LEU A 21 -9.90 -10.82 -7.36
C LEU A 21 -9.56 -10.47 -8.81
N SER A 22 -10.47 -9.79 -9.50
CA SER A 22 -10.28 -9.32 -10.87
C SER A 22 -9.85 -7.86 -10.95
N TYR A 23 -10.17 -7.04 -9.94
CA TYR A 23 -9.87 -5.62 -9.94
C TYR A 23 -9.99 -5.01 -8.54
N ALA A 24 -9.47 -3.80 -8.41
CA ALA A 24 -9.79 -2.86 -7.33
C ALA A 24 -9.84 -1.44 -7.89
N ASP A 25 -10.42 -0.48 -7.18
CA ASP A 25 -10.24 0.93 -7.54
C ASP A 25 -8.91 1.49 -7.01
N GLU A 26 -8.46 2.60 -7.60
CA GLU A 26 -7.24 3.33 -7.24
C GLU A 26 -7.16 3.71 -5.75
N ILE A 27 -8.31 3.98 -5.11
CA ILE A 27 -8.34 4.36 -3.69
C ILE A 27 -8.14 3.11 -2.82
N ALA A 28 -8.74 1.99 -3.20
CA ALA A 28 -8.59 0.71 -2.52
C ALA A 28 -7.14 0.19 -2.60
N THR A 29 -6.49 0.28 -3.77
CA THR A 29 -5.06 -0.07 -3.91
C THR A 29 -4.19 0.84 -3.05
N LEU A 30 -4.42 2.16 -3.06
CA LEU A 30 -3.70 3.08 -2.19
C LEU A 30 -3.81 2.70 -0.70
N LYS A 31 -5.05 2.50 -0.22
CA LYS A 31 -5.31 2.15 1.18
C LYS A 31 -4.71 0.79 1.56
N TYR A 32 -4.73 -0.16 0.64
CA TYR A 32 -4.09 -1.46 0.85
C TYR A 32 -2.58 -1.31 1.04
N GLY A 33 -1.90 -0.52 0.20
CA GLY A 33 -0.48 -0.23 0.39
C GLY A 33 -0.17 0.45 1.73
N TYR A 34 -1.01 1.40 2.17
CA TYR A 34 -0.85 2.03 3.49
C TYR A 34 -1.04 1.05 4.66
N ALA A 35 -2.02 0.15 4.56
CA ALA A 35 -2.21 -0.91 5.55
C ALA A 35 -0.98 -1.84 5.61
N MET A 36 -0.45 -2.24 4.45
CA MET A 36 0.77 -3.07 4.37
C MET A 36 1.97 -2.39 5.01
N LEU A 37 2.18 -1.09 4.75
CA LEU A 37 3.28 -0.33 5.33
C LEU A 37 3.15 -0.14 6.84
N THR A 38 1.92 0.04 7.33
CA THR A 38 1.65 0.13 8.77
C THR A 38 1.95 -1.19 9.47
N ILE A 39 1.62 -2.33 8.85
CA ILE A 39 1.92 -3.66 9.38
C ILE A 39 3.42 -3.95 9.33
N ALA A 40 4.08 -3.67 8.19
CA ALA A 40 5.52 -3.89 8.03
C ALA A 40 6.31 -3.03 9.03
N GLY A 41 5.96 -1.75 9.16
CA GLY A 41 6.61 -0.83 10.10
C GLY A 41 6.19 -0.98 11.56
N ALA A 42 5.49 -2.05 11.95
CA ALA A 42 5.06 -2.27 13.32
C ALA A 42 6.22 -2.47 14.31
N ASP A 43 7.43 -2.71 13.81
CA ASP A 43 8.67 -2.83 14.59
C ASP A 43 9.45 -1.51 14.73
N GLY A 44 8.97 -0.42 14.11
CA GLY A 44 9.57 0.91 14.19
C GLY A 44 10.09 1.44 12.87
N GLU A 45 10.27 0.60 11.85
CA GLU A 45 10.82 1.01 10.56
C GLU A 45 10.28 0.17 9.41
N VAL A 46 10.24 0.73 8.19
CA VAL A 46 10.04 -0.07 6.97
C VAL A 46 11.37 -0.14 6.27
N SER A 47 11.94 -1.33 6.18
CA SER A 47 13.21 -1.55 5.49
C SER A 47 13.09 -1.31 3.98
N GLU A 48 14.21 -1.07 3.31
CA GLU A 48 14.24 -0.95 1.85
C GLU A 48 13.71 -2.22 1.15
N ALA A 49 13.98 -3.39 1.73
CA ALA A 49 13.52 -4.67 1.21
C ALA A 49 11.99 -4.78 1.23
N GLU A 50 11.33 -4.36 2.31
CA GLU A 50 9.87 -4.38 2.45
C GLU A 50 9.19 -3.37 1.53
N MET A 51 9.76 -2.17 1.42
CA MET A 51 9.28 -1.17 0.46
C MET A 51 9.40 -1.68 -0.98
N ASN A 52 10.55 -2.25 -1.35
CA ASN A 52 10.75 -2.81 -2.69
C ASN A 52 9.82 -3.99 -2.96
N TRP A 53 9.55 -4.83 -1.95
CA TRP A 53 8.56 -5.90 -2.07
C TRP A 53 7.18 -5.34 -2.39
N LEU A 54 6.72 -4.32 -1.66
CA LEU A 54 5.41 -3.70 -1.90
C LEU A 54 5.34 -3.07 -3.29
N ILE A 55 6.36 -2.31 -3.69
CA ILE A 55 6.41 -1.66 -5.01
C ILE A 55 6.33 -2.71 -6.13
N ASN A 56 7.14 -3.76 -6.05
CA ASN A 56 7.16 -4.81 -7.06
C ASN A 56 5.84 -5.58 -7.10
N HIS A 57 5.25 -5.85 -5.93
CA HIS A 57 3.95 -6.48 -5.83
C HIS A 57 2.87 -5.61 -6.50
N GLN A 58 2.83 -4.31 -6.24
CA GLN A 58 1.84 -3.38 -6.79
C GLN A 58 2.00 -3.19 -8.30
N ARG A 59 3.24 -3.15 -8.82
CA ARG A 59 3.49 -3.18 -10.28
C ARG A 59 3.01 -4.48 -10.91
N SER A 60 3.14 -5.61 -10.22
CA SER A 60 2.67 -6.91 -10.73
C SER A 60 1.15 -6.97 -10.93
N ILE A 61 0.39 -6.08 -10.28
CA ILE A 61 -1.07 -5.96 -10.43
C ILE A 61 -1.51 -4.71 -11.20
N ASN A 62 -0.63 -4.14 -12.01
CA ASN A 62 -0.89 -2.98 -12.85
C ASN A 62 -1.31 -1.71 -12.09
N VAL A 63 -0.91 -1.57 -10.82
CA VAL A 63 -1.18 -0.33 -10.07
C VAL A 63 -0.42 0.84 -10.73
N PRO A 64 -1.10 1.96 -11.02
CA PRO A 64 -0.47 3.17 -11.58
C PRO A 64 0.69 3.68 -10.72
N GLU A 65 1.76 4.16 -11.37
CA GLU A 65 2.96 4.64 -10.67
C GLU A 65 2.67 5.83 -9.74
N GLU A 66 1.65 6.65 -10.05
CA GLU A 66 1.22 7.74 -9.17
C GLU A 66 0.73 7.28 -7.79
N ILE A 67 0.17 6.07 -7.69
CA ILE A 67 -0.22 5.44 -6.42
C ILE A 67 1.02 4.86 -5.74
N ILE A 68 1.92 4.26 -6.52
CA ILE A 68 3.17 3.69 -6.00
C ILE A 68 4.04 4.77 -5.36
N GLU A 69 4.16 5.94 -5.99
CA GLU A 69 4.89 7.08 -5.42
C GLU A 69 4.25 7.59 -4.12
N ALA A 70 2.92 7.48 -3.98
CA ALA A 70 2.23 7.87 -2.75
C ALA A 70 2.57 6.97 -1.55
N TYR A 71 3.01 5.71 -1.77
CA TYR A 71 3.49 4.83 -0.70
C TYR A 71 4.77 5.35 -0.05
N LYS A 72 5.72 5.84 -0.86
CA LYS A 72 7.01 6.35 -0.38
C LYS A 72 6.83 7.58 0.52
N VAL A 73 5.88 8.45 0.17
CA VAL A 73 5.57 9.64 0.97
C VAL A 73 4.99 9.25 2.33
N HIS A 74 4.06 8.29 2.35
CA HIS A 74 3.39 7.86 3.57
C HIS A 74 4.32 7.18 4.58
N THR A 75 5.34 6.43 4.14
CA THR A 75 6.35 5.87 5.06
C THR A 75 7.10 6.93 5.84
N TYR A 76 7.45 8.07 5.22
CA TYR A 76 8.13 9.16 5.94
C TYR A 76 7.22 9.80 6.99
N GLU A 77 5.92 9.89 6.70
CA GLU A 77 4.93 10.34 7.69
C GLU A 77 4.84 9.35 8.85
N LEU A 78 4.69 8.05 8.59
CA LEU A 78 4.62 7.03 9.65
C LEU A 78 5.87 7.06 10.56
N GLN A 79 7.07 7.21 9.99
CA GLN A 79 8.31 7.35 10.76
C GLN A 79 8.35 8.65 11.59
N ALA A 80 7.88 9.77 11.03
CA ALA A 80 7.82 11.05 11.74
C ALA A 80 6.77 11.07 12.87
N TYR A 81 5.71 10.27 12.75
CA TYR A 81 4.63 10.14 13.73
C TYR A 81 4.79 8.93 14.67
N TYR A 82 5.89 8.18 14.57
CA TYR A 82 6.12 6.99 15.38
C TYR A 82 6.26 7.36 16.86
N GLN A 83 5.13 7.31 17.57
CA GLN A 83 5.03 7.22 19.01
C GLN A 83 4.46 5.84 19.34
N PRO A 84 5.07 5.05 20.23
CA PRO A 84 4.63 3.68 20.56
C PRO A 84 3.14 3.57 20.90
N GLU A 85 2.54 4.64 21.44
CA GLU A 85 1.14 4.71 21.85
C GLU A 85 0.09 4.80 20.70
N ILE A 86 0.46 5.16 19.46
CA ILE A 86 -0.51 5.41 18.38
C ILE A 86 -0.89 4.15 17.60
N VAL A 87 0.03 3.19 17.43
CA VAL A 87 -0.18 1.97 16.63
C VAL A 87 -1.34 1.11 17.17
N CYS A 88 -1.53 1.09 18.49
CA CYS A 88 -2.62 0.32 19.12
C CYS A 88 -4.03 0.84 18.78
N ARG A 89 -4.17 2.05 18.23
CA ARG A 89 -5.48 2.70 18.01
C ARG A 89 -6.03 2.58 16.59
N LEU A 90 -5.27 2.01 15.67
CA LEU A 90 -5.69 1.81 14.27
C LEU A 90 -6.21 0.38 14.00
N LEU A 91 -6.16 -0.52 14.98
CA LEU A 91 -6.62 -1.91 14.89
C LEU A 91 -7.78 -2.24 15.84
N LEU A 92 -8.37 -1.23 16.52
CA LEU A 92 -9.57 -1.32 17.37
C LEU A 92 -10.47 -0.11 17.12
#